data_AF-H2YFW9-F1
#
_entry.id   AF-H2YFW9-F1
#
_cell.length_a   1.000
_cell.length_b   1.000
_cell.length_c   1.000
_cell.angle_alpha   90.00
_cell.angle_beta   90.00
_cell.angle_gamma   90.00
#
_symmetry.space_group_name_H-M   'P 1'
#
loop_
_entity.id
_entity.type
_entity.pdbx_description
1 polymer ?
#
loop_
_entity_poly.entity_id
_entity_poly.type
_entity_poly.pdbx_seq_one_letter_code
_entity_poly.pdbx_strand_id
1 'polypeptide(L)'
;VNMSVSCSITNGENGPLPKIRRVPVQNKVTVVLGTQWGDEGKGKVVDLLATEADIVCRVQGGNNAGHTVVVKDQIYDFHLLPSGIINKDCKAVIGNGVVNIPELFSEARKNEKKVGFPPGLTWWKENLIVSDRAHIVFSFHQQIDGLLEAMKGHGKLGTTKKGIGPTYSSKAGRMGLRVSDLVGSEAGFETKFRALAELYQQQFPDLQIDIEAQLELYKGYKAQLQPLVKDVVHYMNEEINSTEKKRILVEGANATMLDIDFGTYPYVTSSNCTVGGVCTGLGIPPNSVGDVVGIVKAYTTRVGSGPFPTEQQNSIGQTMQKVGHEFGVTTGRLRRCGWLDLMIVKYSHVLNNLTSIAVTKLDILDGFDEIKIGVAYKHNGKTLPLFPASLEILSEVEVDYVTMPGWSVPTSECRRYEDLPVNARNYINKIQEILQVPVKWIGVGQSRTAIIKL
;
A
#
# COMPACT_ATOMS: atom_id res chain seq x y z
N VAL A 1 16.33 21.14 53.19
CA VAL A 1 17.64 20.50 53.50
C VAL A 1 17.99 19.63 52.30
N ASN A 2 19.10 19.96 51.63
CA ASN A 2 19.56 19.36 50.38
C ASN A 2 19.83 17.85 50.51
N MET A 3 19.44 17.07 49.51
CA MET A 3 20.11 15.80 49.21
C MET A 3 20.70 15.89 47.81
N SER A 4 21.98 16.26 47.79
CA SER A 4 22.89 16.08 46.66
C SER A 4 23.12 14.59 46.44
N VAL A 5 22.70 14.07 45.29
CA VAL A 5 23.16 12.75 44.82
C VAL A 5 24.52 12.96 44.16
N SER A 6 25.59 12.67 44.90
CA SER A 6 26.94 12.62 44.37
C SER A 6 27.07 11.40 43.45
N CYS A 7 27.27 11.63 42.16
CA CYS A 7 27.61 10.58 41.21
C CYS A 7 29.10 10.25 41.37
N SER A 8 29.43 9.22 42.17
CA SER A 8 30.76 8.63 42.18
C SER A 8 30.84 7.60 41.06
N ILE A 9 31.50 7.97 39.96
CA ILE A 9 31.98 7.03 38.96
C ILE A 9 33.16 6.27 39.58
N THR A 10 33.03 4.97 39.77
CA THR A 10 34.20 4.09 39.98
C THR A 10 34.22 2.99 38.93
N ASN A 11 35.38 2.94 38.26
CA ASN A 11 35.77 1.89 37.33
C ASN A 11 35.82 0.53 38.03
N GLY A 12 35.20 -0.48 37.41
CA GLY A 12 35.70 -1.86 37.36
C GLY A 12 35.84 -2.64 38.67
N GLU A 13 34.72 -3.16 39.19
CA GLU A 13 34.73 -4.47 39.84
C GLU A 13 34.05 -5.49 38.90
N ASN A 14 34.88 -6.28 38.22
CA ASN A 14 34.48 -7.27 37.22
C ASN A 14 33.81 -8.50 37.86
N GLY A 15 32.53 -8.39 38.19
CA GLY A 15 31.62 -9.53 38.12
C GLY A 15 31.20 -9.77 36.66
N PRO A 16 30.94 -11.02 36.21
CA PRO A 16 30.40 -11.21 34.87
C PRO A 16 29.09 -10.44 34.78
N LEU A 17 29.01 -9.49 33.82
CA LEU A 17 27.78 -8.79 33.51
C LEU A 17 26.67 -9.83 33.38
N PRO A 18 25.51 -9.64 34.04
CA PRO A 18 24.41 -10.57 33.91
C PRO A 18 24.13 -10.76 32.41
N LYS A 19 24.22 -12.00 31.93
CA LYS A 19 23.95 -12.34 30.53
C LYS A 19 22.44 -12.19 30.29
N ILE A 20 21.99 -10.96 30.10
CA ILE A 20 20.62 -10.67 29.67
C ILE A 20 20.54 -11.18 28.23
N ARG A 21 19.89 -12.33 28.03
CA ARG A 21 19.61 -12.83 26.68
C ARG A 21 18.55 -11.94 26.06
N ARG A 22 18.85 -11.39 24.88
CA ARG A 22 17.86 -10.69 24.07
C ARG A 22 16.74 -11.67 23.72
N VAL A 23 15.51 -11.37 24.15
CA VAL A 23 14.34 -12.15 23.74
C VAL A 23 14.11 -11.88 22.25
N PRO A 24 14.13 -12.91 21.38
CA PRO A 24 13.84 -12.72 19.97
C PRO A 24 12.36 -12.38 19.79
N VAL A 25 12.06 -11.63 18.73
CA VAL A 25 10.68 -11.40 18.29
C VAL A 25 10.02 -12.76 18.07
N GLN A 26 8.83 -12.96 18.66
CA GLN A 26 8.14 -14.25 18.71
C GLN A 26 7.22 -14.47 17.51
N ASN A 27 6.54 -13.41 17.08
CA ASN A 27 5.63 -13.39 15.94
C ASN A 27 6.18 -12.47 14.85
N LYS A 28 6.32 -13.01 13.64
CA LYS A 28 6.79 -12.26 12.48
C LYS A 28 5.61 -11.67 11.73
N VAL A 29 5.86 -10.54 11.07
CA VAL A 29 4.87 -9.86 10.24
C VAL A 29 5.05 -10.27 8.79
N THR A 30 4.00 -10.80 8.17
CA THR A 30 3.93 -11.03 6.73
C THR A 30 3.48 -9.76 6.02
N VAL A 31 4.16 -9.38 4.96
CA VAL A 31 3.94 -8.12 4.25
C VAL A 31 3.53 -8.41 2.80
N VAL A 32 2.49 -7.75 2.31
CA VAL A 32 2.08 -7.83 0.89
C VAL A 32 2.24 -6.45 0.23
N LEU A 33 3.10 -6.35 -0.78
CA LEU A 33 3.45 -5.09 -1.46
C LEU A 33 3.35 -5.20 -2.97
N GLY A 34 3.05 -4.09 -3.65
CA GLY A 34 3.05 -4.01 -5.11
C GLY A 34 4.46 -3.75 -5.60
N THR A 35 4.87 -4.38 -6.70
CA THR A 35 6.23 -4.26 -7.23
C THR A 35 6.31 -3.41 -8.50
N GLN A 36 5.19 -2.86 -8.97
CA GLN A 36 5.10 -2.08 -10.21
C GLN A 36 4.50 -0.69 -9.88
N TRP A 37 3.64 -0.15 -10.75
CA TRP A 37 2.97 1.15 -10.57
C TRP A 37 1.53 1.01 -10.06
N GLY A 38 1.26 0.03 -9.20
CA GLY A 38 -0.05 -0.14 -8.59
C GLY A 38 -1.00 -1.00 -9.42
N ASP A 39 -2.19 -1.23 -8.85
CA ASP A 39 -3.27 -2.02 -9.46
C ASP A 39 -2.89 -3.47 -9.84
N GLU A 40 -1.87 -4.04 -9.19
CA GLU A 40 -1.41 -5.41 -9.42
C GLU A 40 -2.35 -6.48 -8.86
N GLY A 41 -3.48 -6.10 -8.26
CA GLY A 41 -4.42 -7.06 -7.66
C GLY A 41 -3.99 -7.54 -6.27
N LYS A 42 -3.23 -6.74 -5.51
CA LYS A 42 -2.83 -7.04 -4.12
C LYS A 42 -4.01 -7.52 -3.26
N GLY A 43 -5.17 -6.90 -3.42
CA GLY A 43 -6.37 -7.23 -2.65
C GLY A 43 -6.73 -8.71 -2.68
N LYS A 44 -6.47 -9.42 -3.78
CA LYS A 44 -6.75 -10.85 -3.90
C LYS A 44 -5.84 -11.71 -3.03
N VAL A 45 -4.55 -11.40 -3.01
CA VAL A 45 -3.57 -12.12 -2.18
C VAL A 45 -3.74 -11.74 -0.71
N VAL A 46 -4.05 -10.47 -0.44
CA VAL A 46 -4.42 -10.02 0.90
C VAL A 46 -5.65 -10.77 1.41
N ASP A 47 -6.74 -10.88 0.65
CA ASP A 47 -7.94 -11.63 1.06
C ASP A 47 -7.65 -13.10 1.35
N LEU A 48 -6.84 -13.75 0.49
CA LEU A 48 -6.38 -15.12 0.71
C LEU A 48 -5.65 -15.27 2.05
N LEU A 49 -4.71 -14.37 2.35
CA LEU A 49 -3.90 -14.42 3.56
C LEU A 49 -4.63 -13.93 4.82
N ALA A 50 -5.55 -12.97 4.67
CA ALA A 50 -6.31 -12.36 5.76
C ALA A 50 -7.30 -13.32 6.41
N THR A 51 -7.71 -14.37 5.68
CA THR A 51 -8.61 -15.42 6.21
C THR A 51 -8.02 -16.13 7.43
N GLU A 52 -6.70 -16.23 7.49
CA GLU A 52 -5.98 -16.86 8.59
C GLU A 52 -5.32 -15.84 9.52
N ALA A 53 -5.37 -14.55 9.21
CA ALA A 53 -4.68 -13.53 10.00
C ALA A 53 -5.45 -13.21 11.29
N ASP A 54 -4.73 -13.16 12.41
CA ASP A 54 -5.26 -12.68 13.69
C ASP A 54 -5.28 -11.14 13.72
N ILE A 55 -4.33 -10.51 13.01
CA ILE A 55 -4.19 -9.06 12.91
C ILE A 55 -3.89 -8.69 11.46
N VAL A 56 -4.64 -7.74 10.91
CA VAL A 56 -4.39 -7.17 9.59
C VAL A 56 -4.22 -5.66 9.69
N CYS A 57 -3.08 -5.16 9.23
CA CYS A 57 -2.68 -3.76 9.37
C CYS A 57 -2.62 -3.04 8.03
N ARG A 58 -3.03 -1.77 8.00
CA ARG A 58 -2.64 -0.78 6.98
C ARG A 58 -1.73 0.27 7.59
N VAL A 59 -0.64 0.59 6.93
CA VAL A 59 0.50 1.30 7.56
C VAL A 59 0.77 2.68 6.98
N GLN A 60 0.47 2.88 5.70
CA GLN A 60 0.82 4.08 4.94
C GLN A 60 -0.30 4.41 3.95
N GLY A 61 -0.16 5.56 3.28
CA GLY A 61 -1.16 6.07 2.35
C GLY A 61 -2.40 6.55 3.09
N GLY A 62 -3.52 6.66 2.36
CA GLY A 62 -4.83 6.93 2.91
C GLY A 62 -5.91 6.23 2.08
N ASN A 63 -7.01 6.92 1.83
CA ASN A 63 -8.15 6.46 1.03
C ASN A 63 -7.89 6.48 -0.50
N ASN A 64 -6.63 6.47 -0.93
CA ASN A 64 -6.21 6.57 -2.34
C ASN A 64 -5.88 5.21 -2.97
N ALA A 65 -6.01 4.11 -2.22
CA ALA A 65 -5.86 2.74 -2.71
C ALA A 65 -7.06 1.89 -2.26
N GLY A 66 -7.96 1.60 -3.20
CA GLY A 66 -9.15 0.78 -2.98
C GLY A 66 -8.88 -0.71 -3.21
N HIS A 67 -9.41 -1.56 -2.34
CA HIS A 67 -9.38 -3.02 -2.45
C HIS A 67 -10.82 -3.53 -2.41
N THR A 68 -11.22 -4.28 -3.43
CA THR A 68 -12.51 -4.96 -3.44
C THR A 68 -12.29 -6.42 -3.05
N VAL A 69 -13.06 -6.91 -2.08
CA VAL A 69 -13.05 -8.29 -1.62
C VAL A 69 -14.42 -8.90 -1.88
N VAL A 70 -14.45 -10.09 -2.47
CA VAL A 70 -15.70 -10.81 -2.76
C VAL A 70 -15.76 -12.04 -1.86
N VAL A 71 -16.74 -12.06 -0.95
CA VAL A 71 -17.00 -13.19 -0.05
C VAL A 71 -18.34 -13.79 -0.42
N LYS A 72 -18.32 -14.99 -1.03
CA LYS A 72 -19.50 -15.60 -1.65
C LYS A 72 -20.13 -14.62 -2.65
N ASP A 73 -21.37 -14.20 -2.41
CA ASP A 73 -22.10 -13.30 -3.30
C ASP A 73 -22.01 -11.82 -2.87
N GLN A 74 -21.30 -11.53 -1.77
CA GLN A 74 -21.18 -10.18 -1.24
C GLN A 74 -19.85 -9.53 -1.62
N ILE A 75 -19.94 -8.35 -2.23
CA ILE A 75 -18.81 -7.50 -2.56
C ILE A 75 -18.59 -6.51 -1.42
N TYR A 76 -17.36 -6.39 -0.90
CA TYR A 76 -16.90 -5.40 0.08
C TYR A 76 -15.84 -4.49 -0.54
N ASP A 77 -15.98 -3.17 -0.36
CA ASP A 77 -15.02 -2.18 -0.86
C ASP A 77 -14.32 -1.56 0.33
N PHE A 78 -12.99 -1.60 0.33
CA PHE A 78 -12.16 -1.06 1.39
C PHE A 78 -11.19 -0.02 0.86
N HIS A 79 -11.09 1.12 1.53
CA HIS A 79 -10.13 2.18 1.22
C HIS A 79 -9.23 2.43 2.44
N LEU A 80 -9.82 2.71 3.60
CA LEU A 80 -9.10 2.92 4.85
C LEU A 80 -9.15 1.70 5.75
N LEU A 81 -10.25 0.95 5.75
CA LEU A 81 -10.35 -0.24 6.59
C LEU A 81 -9.38 -1.31 6.06
N PRO A 82 -8.54 -1.91 6.93
CA PRO A 82 -7.84 -3.14 6.59
C PRO A 82 -8.87 -4.22 6.21
N SER A 83 -8.66 -4.88 5.08
CA SER A 83 -9.64 -5.82 4.51
C SER A 83 -9.87 -7.06 5.37
N GLY A 84 -8.93 -7.38 6.26
CA GLY A 84 -9.09 -8.40 7.30
C GLY A 84 -10.27 -8.18 8.25
N ILE A 85 -10.84 -6.96 8.30
CA ILE A 85 -12.01 -6.65 9.14
C ILE A 85 -13.27 -7.47 8.78
N ILE A 86 -13.27 -8.12 7.61
CA ILE A 86 -14.27 -9.14 7.23
C ILE A 86 -14.28 -10.32 8.21
N ASN A 87 -13.12 -10.68 8.76
CA ASN A 87 -13.04 -11.72 9.76
C ASN A 87 -13.38 -11.12 11.14
N LYS A 88 -14.47 -11.61 11.75
CA LYS A 88 -14.91 -11.20 13.09
C LYS A 88 -13.89 -11.48 14.19
N ASP A 89 -12.96 -12.40 13.96
CA ASP A 89 -11.94 -12.78 14.93
C ASP A 89 -10.61 -12.04 14.68
N CYS A 90 -10.53 -11.24 13.60
CA CYS A 90 -9.35 -10.49 13.22
C CYS A 90 -9.39 -9.06 13.76
N LYS A 91 -8.26 -8.57 14.29
CA LYS A 91 -8.07 -7.14 14.59
C LYS A 91 -7.58 -6.38 13.37
N ALA A 92 -8.29 -5.31 13.03
CA ALA A 92 -7.94 -4.43 11.91
C ALA A 92 -7.22 -3.19 12.45
N VAL A 93 -5.96 -2.98 12.08
CA VAL A 93 -5.14 -1.88 12.61
C VAL A 93 -4.86 -0.84 11.53
N ILE A 94 -5.15 0.43 11.81
CA ILE A 94 -4.69 1.59 11.04
C ILE A 94 -3.48 2.17 11.75
N GLY A 95 -2.32 2.12 11.10
CA GLY A 95 -1.05 2.65 11.57
C GLY A 95 -0.97 4.18 11.57
N ASN A 96 0.24 4.72 11.72
CA ASN A 96 0.49 6.15 11.94
C ASN A 96 0.57 7.01 10.65
N GLY A 97 0.12 6.46 9.50
CA GLY A 97 0.04 7.12 8.20
C GLY A 97 -0.95 8.28 8.21
N VAL A 98 -1.84 8.35 7.21
CA VAL A 98 -2.93 9.33 7.19
C VAL A 98 -4.31 8.67 7.27
N VAL A 99 -5.26 9.36 7.89
CA VAL A 99 -6.64 8.90 8.03
C VAL A 99 -7.61 10.03 7.73
N ASN A 100 -8.58 9.77 6.85
CA ASN A 100 -9.72 10.65 6.62
C ASN A 100 -10.90 10.14 7.47
N ILE A 101 -11.17 10.82 8.58
CA ILE A 101 -12.15 10.33 9.58
C ILE A 101 -13.58 10.28 9.01
N PRO A 102 -14.11 11.32 8.32
CA PRO A 102 -15.42 11.22 7.68
C PRO A 102 -15.53 10.05 6.71
N GLU A 103 -14.51 9.82 5.87
CA GLU A 103 -14.52 8.72 4.91
C GLU A 103 -14.40 7.35 5.59
N LEU A 104 -13.61 7.23 6.66
CA LEU A 104 -13.51 6.00 7.46
C LEU A 104 -14.88 5.57 7.99
N PHE A 105 -15.62 6.48 8.62
CA PHE A 105 -16.95 6.18 9.16
C PHE A 105 -17.98 5.94 8.06
N SER A 106 -17.90 6.67 6.94
CA SER A 106 -18.77 6.45 5.78
C SER A 106 -18.55 5.05 5.17
N GLU A 107 -17.29 4.66 4.97
CA GLU A 107 -16.89 3.34 4.49
C GLU A 107 -17.37 2.23 5.43
N ALA A 108 -17.13 2.38 6.73
CA ALA A 108 -17.55 1.42 7.74
C ALA A 108 -19.08 1.25 7.74
N ARG A 109 -19.85 2.35 7.76
CA ARG A 109 -21.32 2.31 7.71
C ARG A 109 -21.84 1.71 6.40
N LYS A 110 -21.18 1.96 5.26
CA LYS A 110 -21.54 1.35 3.96
C LYS A 110 -21.41 -0.18 4.03
N ASN A 111 -20.32 -0.68 4.61
CA ASN A 111 -20.07 -2.11 4.73
C ASN A 111 -20.90 -2.78 5.85
N GLU A 112 -21.22 -2.04 6.92
CA GLU A 112 -22.12 -2.47 8.01
C GLU A 112 -23.57 -2.67 7.53
N LYS A 113 -24.06 -1.83 6.61
CA LYS A 113 -25.43 -1.91 6.08
C LYS A 113 -25.66 -2.97 5.00
N LYS A 114 -24.64 -3.76 4.65
CA LYS A 114 -24.79 -4.79 3.61
C LYS A 114 -25.75 -5.88 4.07
N VAL A 115 -26.72 -6.19 3.21
CA VAL A 115 -27.73 -7.22 3.44
C VAL A 115 -27.36 -8.42 2.58
N GLY A 116 -27.24 -9.60 3.18
CA GLY A 116 -26.81 -10.81 2.47
C GLY A 116 -26.06 -11.78 3.39
N PHE A 117 -25.42 -12.79 2.79
CA PHE A 117 -24.56 -13.72 3.50
C PHE A 117 -23.12 -13.67 2.92
N PRO A 118 -22.09 -13.36 3.73
CA PRO A 118 -22.19 -12.99 5.15
C PRO A 118 -22.89 -11.62 5.36
N PRO A 119 -23.47 -11.37 6.54
CA PRO A 119 -24.12 -10.09 6.84
C PRO A 119 -23.11 -8.94 6.84
N GLY A 120 -23.61 -7.71 6.86
CA GLY A 120 -22.79 -6.53 7.04
C GLY A 120 -21.92 -6.60 8.29
N LEU A 121 -20.82 -5.84 8.28
CA LEU A 121 -19.72 -5.96 9.24
C LEU A 121 -20.04 -5.38 10.63
N THR A 122 -21.08 -5.84 11.32
CA THR A 122 -21.58 -5.22 12.58
C THR A 122 -20.58 -5.22 13.74
N TRP A 123 -19.49 -6.00 13.65
CA TRP A 123 -18.41 -6.11 14.64
C TRP A 123 -17.22 -5.16 14.38
N TRP A 124 -17.32 -4.27 13.38
CA TRP A 124 -16.19 -3.47 12.94
C TRP A 124 -15.65 -2.55 14.05
N LYS A 125 -16.51 -2.06 14.95
CA LYS A 125 -16.11 -1.15 16.04
C LYS A 125 -15.30 -1.86 17.13
N GLU A 126 -15.58 -3.13 17.37
CA GLU A 126 -14.88 -3.96 18.36
C GLU A 126 -13.50 -4.41 17.87
N ASN A 127 -13.31 -4.43 16.54
CA ASN A 127 -12.12 -4.97 15.89
C ASN A 127 -11.20 -3.93 15.28
N LEU A 128 -11.71 -2.74 14.98
CA LEU A 128 -10.90 -1.66 14.42
C LEU A 128 -10.10 -0.95 15.52
N ILE A 129 -8.79 -0.83 15.27
CA ILE A 129 -7.85 -0.08 16.08
C ILE A 129 -7.25 1.02 15.19
N VAL A 130 -7.33 2.27 15.64
CA VAL A 130 -6.77 3.44 14.96
C VAL A 130 -5.60 3.99 15.78
N SER A 131 -4.46 4.21 15.14
CA SER A 131 -3.31 4.81 15.81
C SER A 131 -3.63 6.25 16.24
N ASP A 132 -3.37 6.53 17.51
CA ASP A 132 -3.30 7.88 18.08
C ASP A 132 -2.29 8.81 17.38
N ARG A 133 -1.31 8.24 16.66
CA ARG A 133 -0.27 8.96 15.91
C ARG A 133 -0.59 9.17 14.43
N ALA A 134 -1.71 8.64 13.93
CA ALA A 134 -2.14 8.86 12.55
C ALA A 134 -2.47 10.34 12.31
N HIS A 135 -2.06 10.89 11.17
CA HIS A 135 -2.36 12.27 10.79
C HIS A 135 -3.76 12.37 10.17
N ILE A 136 -4.46 13.45 10.47
CA ILE A 136 -5.83 13.66 9.99
C ILE A 136 -5.81 14.35 8.62
N VAL A 137 -6.50 13.75 7.66
CA VAL A 137 -6.82 14.40 6.38
C VAL A 137 -8.07 15.27 6.57
N PHE A 138 -7.91 16.58 6.45
CA PHE A 138 -9.01 17.54 6.48
C PHE A 138 -9.62 17.78 5.10
N SER A 139 -10.84 18.33 5.05
CA SER A 139 -11.50 18.68 3.78
C SER A 139 -10.69 19.70 2.97
N PHE A 140 -10.07 20.67 3.64
CA PHE A 140 -9.24 21.68 2.97
C PHE A 140 -7.96 21.08 2.37
N HIS A 141 -7.40 19.99 2.93
CA HIS A 141 -6.30 19.27 2.28
C HIS A 141 -6.73 18.71 0.91
N GLN A 142 -7.98 18.23 0.77
CA GLN A 142 -8.51 17.73 -0.50
C GLN A 142 -8.70 18.87 -1.51
N GLN A 143 -9.18 20.02 -1.05
CA GLN A 143 -9.32 21.22 -1.88
C GLN A 143 -7.95 21.69 -2.39
N ILE A 144 -6.95 21.79 -1.50
CA ILE A 144 -5.57 22.17 -1.84
C ILE A 144 -4.97 21.21 -2.85
N ASP A 145 -5.16 19.89 -2.69
CA ASP A 145 -4.68 18.88 -3.65
C ASP A 145 -5.27 19.12 -5.05
N GLY A 146 -6.57 19.44 -5.12
CA GLY A 146 -7.24 19.84 -6.35
C GLY A 146 -6.69 21.13 -6.97
N LEU A 147 -6.44 22.15 -6.16
CA LEU A 147 -5.89 23.44 -6.59
C LEU A 147 -4.47 23.28 -7.14
N LEU A 148 -3.60 22.56 -6.42
CA LEU A 148 -2.22 22.30 -6.84
C LEU A 148 -2.16 21.55 -8.19
N GLU A 149 -3.04 20.56 -8.40
CA GLU A 149 -3.14 19.88 -9.70
C GLU A 149 -3.66 20.80 -10.81
N ALA A 150 -4.56 21.73 -10.51
CA ALA A 150 -5.05 22.69 -11.49
C ALA A 150 -3.92 23.66 -11.93
N MET A 151 -3.12 24.13 -10.97
CA MET A 151 -1.99 25.04 -11.21
C MET A 151 -0.89 24.43 -12.09
N LYS A 152 -0.72 23.11 -12.08
CA LYS A 152 0.32 22.42 -12.87
C LYS A 152 0.05 22.32 -14.37
N GLY A 153 -1.16 22.63 -14.85
CA GLY A 153 -1.48 22.63 -16.28
C GLY A 153 -1.18 21.29 -16.98
N HIS A 154 -0.20 21.28 -17.89
CA HIS A 154 0.26 20.08 -18.60
C HIS A 154 1.17 19.15 -17.76
N GLY A 155 1.75 19.64 -16.67
CA GLY A 155 2.61 18.89 -15.74
C GLY A 155 1.84 18.18 -14.62
N LYS A 156 0.57 17.85 -14.83
CA LYS A 156 -0.27 17.17 -13.82
C LYS A 156 0.32 15.83 -13.43
N LEU A 157 0.35 15.57 -12.12
CA LEU A 157 0.74 14.26 -11.60
C LEU A 157 -0.40 13.26 -11.76
N GLY A 158 -1.64 13.75 -11.74
CA GLY A 158 -2.82 12.91 -11.71
C GLY A 158 -3.14 12.41 -10.32
N THR A 159 -3.08 13.30 -9.32
CA THR A 159 -3.43 12.93 -7.94
C THR A 159 -4.88 12.47 -7.84
N THR A 160 -5.20 11.73 -6.78
CA THR A 160 -6.56 11.29 -6.49
C THR A 160 -7.43 12.40 -5.91
N LYS A 161 -6.88 13.61 -5.68
CA LYS A 161 -7.52 14.75 -5.03
C LYS A 161 -8.08 14.42 -3.65
N LYS A 162 -7.45 13.45 -2.97
CA LYS A 162 -7.83 12.97 -1.65
C LYS A 162 -7.08 13.65 -0.52
N GLY A 163 -6.23 14.66 -0.81
CA GLY A 163 -5.54 15.44 0.21
C GLY A 163 -4.36 14.72 0.85
N ILE A 164 -3.91 13.62 0.26
CA ILE A 164 -2.79 12.82 0.79
C ILE A 164 -1.50 13.65 0.79
N GLY A 165 -1.16 14.25 -0.36
CA GLY A 165 0.04 15.08 -0.50
C GLY A 165 0.06 16.27 0.47
N PRO A 166 -0.97 17.13 0.49
CA PRO A 166 -1.04 18.24 1.44
C PRO A 166 -0.95 17.78 2.91
N THR A 167 -1.60 16.68 3.29
CA THR A 167 -1.52 16.16 4.68
C THR A 167 -0.10 15.71 5.04
N TYR A 168 0.59 14.99 4.14
CA TYR A 168 1.98 14.61 4.36
C TYR A 168 2.92 15.83 4.35
N SER A 169 2.60 16.88 3.61
CA SER A 169 3.30 18.16 3.67
C SER A 169 3.13 18.81 5.05
N SER A 170 1.91 18.85 5.61
CA SER A 170 1.69 19.35 6.99
C SER A 170 2.43 18.50 8.03
N LYS A 171 2.49 17.17 7.85
CA LYS A 171 3.26 16.24 8.68
C LYS A 171 4.75 16.58 8.66
N ALA A 172 5.34 16.72 7.47
CA ALA A 172 6.75 17.10 7.31
C ALA A 172 7.05 18.50 7.86
N GLY A 173 6.11 19.44 7.68
CA GLY A 173 6.15 20.78 8.25
C GLY A 173 5.94 20.83 9.77
N ARG A 174 5.57 19.71 10.40
CA ARG A 174 5.27 19.58 11.84
C ARG A 174 4.12 20.48 12.31
N MET A 175 3.19 20.76 11.39
CA MET A 175 2.00 21.59 11.63
C MET A 175 0.68 20.82 11.46
N GLY A 176 0.75 19.58 10.94
CA GLY A 176 -0.40 18.70 10.84
C GLY A 176 -0.91 18.27 12.21
N LEU A 177 -2.20 17.95 12.27
CA LEU A 177 -2.85 17.41 13.46
C LEU A 177 -2.96 15.90 13.37
N ARG A 178 -2.87 15.24 14.52
CA ARG A 178 -2.98 13.79 14.68
C ARG A 178 -4.27 13.40 15.39
N VAL A 179 -4.62 12.12 15.31
CA VAL A 179 -5.76 11.54 16.03
C VAL A 179 -5.69 11.83 17.53
N SER A 180 -4.50 11.77 18.15
CA SER A 180 -4.27 12.13 19.56
C SER A 180 -4.65 13.58 19.89
N ASP A 181 -4.49 14.52 18.95
CA ASP A 181 -4.92 15.91 19.17
C ASP A 181 -6.45 15.98 19.26
N LEU A 182 -7.17 15.28 18.37
CA LEU A 182 -8.64 15.27 18.35
C LEU A 182 -9.25 14.59 19.59
N VAL A 183 -8.75 13.41 19.97
CA VAL A 183 -9.29 12.69 21.13
C VAL A 183 -8.84 13.27 22.47
N GLY A 184 -7.78 14.08 22.47
CA GLY A 184 -7.27 14.78 23.65
C GLY A 184 -8.08 16.03 24.03
N SER A 185 -7.38 17.14 24.28
CA SER A 185 -7.99 18.41 24.70
C SER A 185 -8.73 19.09 23.54
N GLU A 186 -10.01 19.39 23.74
CA GLU A 186 -10.86 20.09 22.75
C GLU A 186 -10.28 21.47 22.41
N ALA A 187 -10.01 22.32 23.40
CA ALA A 187 -9.40 23.62 23.19
C ALA A 187 -8.04 23.53 22.46
N GLY A 188 -7.26 22.49 22.78
CA GLY A 188 -5.96 22.23 22.14
C GLY A 188 -6.09 21.88 20.66
N PHE A 189 -7.08 21.04 20.32
CA PHE A 189 -7.42 20.71 18.94
C PHE A 189 -7.89 21.94 18.17
N GLU A 190 -8.83 22.70 18.72
CA GLU A 190 -9.38 23.90 18.08
C GLU A 190 -8.30 24.93 17.76
N THR A 191 -7.41 25.21 18.72
CA THR A 191 -6.30 26.17 18.54
C THR A 191 -5.40 25.77 17.38
N LYS A 192 -5.01 24.49 17.34
CA LYS A 192 -4.13 23.95 16.27
C LYS A 192 -4.84 23.93 14.92
N PHE A 193 -6.11 23.56 14.90
CA PHE A 193 -6.91 23.48 13.68
C PHE A 193 -7.07 24.86 13.05
N ARG A 194 -7.44 25.88 13.85
CA ARG A 194 -7.55 27.28 13.40
C ARG A 194 -6.25 27.78 12.81
N ALA A 195 -5.14 27.59 13.52
CA ALA A 195 -3.82 28.01 13.05
C ALA A 195 -3.43 27.34 11.71
N LEU A 196 -3.70 26.04 11.54
CA LEU A 196 -3.43 25.33 10.29
C LEU A 196 -4.34 25.81 9.15
N ALA A 197 -5.63 26.00 9.41
CA ALA A 197 -6.60 26.48 8.44
C ALA A 197 -6.26 27.90 7.95
N GLU A 198 -6.01 28.83 8.87
CA GLU A 198 -5.64 30.21 8.58
C GLU A 198 -4.35 30.29 7.76
N LEU A 199 -3.34 29.49 8.12
CA LEU A 199 -2.10 29.40 7.36
C LEU A 199 -2.37 28.98 5.90
N TYR A 200 -3.21 27.97 5.68
CA TYR A 200 -3.53 27.53 4.34
C TYR A 200 -4.37 28.55 3.57
N GLN A 201 -5.27 29.29 4.22
CA GLN A 201 -6.00 30.39 3.57
C GLN A 201 -5.06 31.53 3.13
N GLN A 202 -4.00 31.81 3.90
CA GLN A 202 -2.98 32.77 3.50
C GLN A 202 -2.15 32.28 2.30
N GLN A 203 -1.85 30.98 2.23
CA GLN A 203 -1.09 30.38 1.13
C GLN A 203 -1.91 30.20 -0.14
N PHE A 204 -3.21 29.96 -0.02
CA PHE A 204 -4.13 29.69 -1.11
C PHE A 204 -5.33 30.65 -1.02
N PRO A 205 -5.28 31.83 -1.66
CA PRO A 205 -6.34 32.84 -1.55
C PRO A 205 -7.74 32.37 -1.99
N ASP A 206 -7.79 31.41 -2.91
CA ASP A 206 -9.05 30.80 -3.40
C ASP A 206 -9.61 29.73 -2.43
N LEU A 207 -8.89 29.38 -1.36
CA LEU A 207 -9.31 28.39 -0.40
C LEU A 207 -10.26 29.01 0.64
N GLN A 208 -11.50 28.53 0.64
CA GLN A 208 -12.50 28.91 1.64
C GLN A 208 -12.66 27.76 2.65
N ILE A 209 -12.43 28.06 3.93
CA ILE A 209 -12.59 27.11 5.02
C ILE A 209 -13.63 27.66 5.98
N ASP A 210 -14.75 26.96 6.12
CA ASP A 210 -15.67 27.18 7.23
C ASP A 210 -15.10 26.50 8.48
N ILE A 211 -14.33 27.28 9.24
CA ILE A 211 -13.60 26.78 10.41
C ILE A 211 -14.56 26.26 11.48
N GLU A 212 -15.63 27.00 11.79
CA GLU A 212 -16.58 26.61 12.84
C GLU A 212 -17.33 25.33 12.47
N ALA A 213 -17.81 25.22 11.24
CA ALA A 213 -18.52 24.03 10.80
C ALA A 213 -17.60 22.78 10.78
N GLN A 214 -16.33 22.95 10.41
CA GLN A 214 -15.35 21.86 10.48
C GLN A 214 -15.08 21.44 11.93
N LEU A 215 -14.90 22.39 12.85
CA LEU A 215 -14.66 22.07 14.27
C LEU A 215 -15.84 21.31 14.87
N GLU A 216 -17.07 21.76 14.62
CA GLU A 216 -18.28 21.07 15.10
C GLU A 216 -18.40 19.66 14.50
N LEU A 217 -18.07 19.49 13.21
CA LEU A 217 -18.03 18.18 12.57
C LEU A 217 -17.05 17.23 13.27
N TYR A 218 -15.82 17.67 13.55
CA TYR A 218 -14.82 16.84 14.22
C TYR A 218 -15.16 16.57 15.69
N LYS A 219 -15.80 17.52 16.38
CA LYS A 219 -16.36 17.31 17.72
C LYS A 219 -17.38 16.17 17.72
N GLY A 220 -18.27 16.11 16.72
CA GLY A 220 -19.21 14.99 16.53
C GLY A 220 -18.53 13.63 16.24
N TYR A 221 -17.36 13.63 15.62
CA TYR A 221 -16.58 12.39 15.39
C TYR A 221 -15.77 11.96 16.62
N LYS A 222 -15.34 12.88 17.48
CA LYS A 222 -14.50 12.58 18.65
C LYS A 222 -15.05 11.42 19.48
N ALA A 223 -16.33 11.50 19.88
CA ALA A 223 -16.98 10.49 20.71
C ALA A 223 -17.06 9.10 20.04
N GLN A 224 -17.20 9.07 18.71
CA GLN A 224 -17.25 7.82 17.95
C GLN A 224 -15.86 7.23 17.70
N LEU A 225 -14.85 8.09 17.55
CA LEU A 225 -13.48 7.68 17.25
C LEU A 225 -12.76 7.21 18.51
N GLN A 226 -12.96 7.87 19.65
CA GLN A 226 -12.23 7.62 20.89
C GLN A 226 -12.16 6.13 21.32
N PRO A 227 -13.22 5.31 21.24
CA PRO A 227 -13.16 3.89 21.59
C PRO A 227 -12.27 3.06 20.66
N LEU A 228 -12.02 3.53 19.45
CA LEU A 228 -11.23 2.86 18.42
C LEU A 228 -9.73 3.19 18.55
N VAL A 229 -9.38 4.23 19.29
CA VAL A 229 -8.00 4.75 19.34
C VAL A 229 -7.15 3.99 20.36
N LYS A 230 -5.96 3.56 19.94
CA LYS A 230 -4.94 2.98 20.83
C LYS A 230 -3.55 3.51 20.49
N ASP A 231 -2.61 3.38 21.43
CA ASP A 231 -1.18 3.44 21.10
C ASP A 231 -0.81 2.19 20.30
N VAL A 232 -0.82 2.33 18.97
CA VAL A 232 -0.51 1.24 18.04
C VAL A 232 0.94 0.80 18.14
N VAL A 233 1.87 1.67 18.54
CA VAL A 233 3.27 1.28 18.72
C VAL A 233 3.37 0.31 19.88
N HIS A 234 2.73 0.63 21.01
CA HIS A 234 2.66 -0.27 22.15
C HIS A 234 1.94 -1.58 21.79
N TYR A 235 0.73 -1.49 21.23
CA TYR A 235 -0.07 -2.66 20.84
C TYR A 235 0.71 -3.62 19.92
N MET A 236 1.29 -3.12 18.83
CA MET A 236 2.03 -3.97 17.89
C MET A 236 3.28 -4.57 18.53
N ASN A 237 3.97 -3.84 19.41
CA ASN A 237 5.15 -4.39 20.09
C ASN A 237 4.77 -5.45 21.13
N GLU A 238 3.59 -5.39 21.75
CA GLU A 238 3.08 -6.49 22.56
C GLU A 238 2.78 -7.73 21.69
N GLU A 239 2.09 -7.55 20.57
CA GLU A 239 1.67 -8.65 19.69
C GLU A 239 2.86 -9.39 19.05
N ILE A 240 3.88 -8.66 18.58
CA ILE A 240 5.08 -9.29 17.98
C ILE A 240 5.95 -10.00 19.02
N ASN A 241 5.90 -9.58 20.29
CA ASN A 241 6.68 -10.17 21.37
C ASN A 241 5.89 -11.18 22.22
N SER A 242 4.58 -11.32 21.98
CA SER A 242 3.71 -12.28 22.65
C SER A 242 4.18 -13.71 22.41
N THR A 243 4.08 -14.54 23.46
CA THR A 243 4.36 -15.97 23.36
C THR A 243 3.23 -16.74 22.68
N GLU A 244 2.02 -16.18 22.67
CA GLU A 244 0.91 -16.69 21.87
C GLU A 244 1.22 -16.48 20.39
N LYS A 245 1.06 -17.53 19.58
CA LYS A 245 1.32 -17.44 18.15
C LYS A 245 0.23 -16.62 17.47
N LYS A 246 0.64 -15.52 16.84
CA LYS A 246 -0.21 -14.63 16.07
C LYS A 246 0.28 -14.54 14.62
N ARG A 247 -0.65 -14.63 13.67
CA ARG A 247 -0.45 -14.34 12.24
C ARG A 247 -0.78 -12.88 12.00
N ILE A 248 0.25 -12.09 11.76
CA ILE A 248 0.14 -10.64 11.52
C ILE A 248 0.40 -10.38 10.04
N LEU A 249 -0.57 -9.78 9.35
CA LEU A 249 -0.50 -9.43 7.94
C LEU A 249 -0.49 -7.91 7.78
N VAL A 250 0.38 -7.39 6.92
CA VAL A 250 0.42 -5.98 6.54
C VAL A 250 0.02 -5.82 5.09
N GLU A 251 -1.03 -5.03 4.88
CA GLU A 251 -1.48 -4.56 3.58
C GLU A 251 -0.67 -3.34 3.17
N GLY A 252 0.27 -3.54 2.24
CA GLY A 252 1.04 -2.45 1.65
C GLY A 252 0.18 -1.51 0.82
N ALA A 253 0.39 -0.21 1.01
CA ALA A 253 -0.24 0.82 0.20
C ALA A 253 0.43 0.92 -1.18
N ASN A 254 -0.37 1.21 -2.22
CA ASN A 254 0.11 1.45 -3.58
C ASN A 254 1.15 0.40 -4.04
N ALA A 255 2.31 0.81 -4.54
CA ALA A 255 3.35 -0.09 -5.02
C ALA A 255 4.71 0.60 -4.98
N THR A 256 5.79 -0.18 -5.07
CA THR A 256 7.17 0.30 -4.93
C THR A 256 7.52 1.39 -5.95
N MET A 257 7.07 1.29 -7.21
CA MET A 257 7.39 2.31 -8.22
C MET A 257 6.59 3.62 -8.05
N LEU A 258 5.69 3.66 -7.06
CA LEU A 258 4.98 4.85 -6.59
C LEU A 258 5.51 5.35 -5.23
N ASP A 259 6.53 4.72 -4.65
CA ASP A 259 7.15 5.18 -3.40
C ASP A 259 7.72 6.60 -3.57
N ILE A 260 7.61 7.43 -2.53
CA ILE A 260 8.07 8.83 -2.56
C ILE A 260 9.58 8.96 -2.81
N ASP A 261 10.39 8.02 -2.31
CA ASP A 261 11.85 8.06 -2.40
C ASP A 261 12.36 7.20 -3.57
N PHE A 262 11.72 6.05 -3.80
CA PHE A 262 12.22 5.03 -4.72
C PHE A 262 11.42 4.89 -6.01
N GLY A 263 10.27 5.55 -6.13
CA GLY A 263 9.45 5.50 -7.33
C GLY A 263 9.94 6.42 -8.45
N THR A 264 9.14 6.55 -9.51
CA THR A 264 9.43 7.46 -10.62
C THR A 264 9.12 8.92 -10.28
N TYR A 265 9.83 9.50 -9.32
CA TYR A 265 9.62 10.88 -8.85
C TYR A 265 9.71 11.88 -10.03
N PRO A 266 8.77 12.85 -10.16
CA PRO A 266 7.75 13.24 -9.19
C PRO A 266 6.39 12.49 -9.33
N TYR A 267 6.29 11.52 -10.23
CA TYR A 267 5.06 10.76 -10.51
C TYR A 267 4.87 9.60 -9.53
N VAL A 268 4.78 9.96 -8.25
CA VAL A 268 4.75 9.03 -7.11
C VAL A 268 3.68 9.47 -6.10
N THR A 269 3.40 8.62 -5.12
CA THR A 269 2.60 9.02 -3.95
C THR A 269 3.47 9.75 -2.92
N SER A 270 2.86 10.27 -1.86
CA SER A 270 3.55 11.02 -0.79
C SER A 270 3.93 10.14 0.41
N SER A 271 3.95 8.82 0.23
CA SER A 271 4.20 7.85 1.29
C SER A 271 5.20 6.79 0.86
N ASN A 272 5.85 6.16 1.84
CA ASN A 272 6.71 5.01 1.56
C ASN A 272 5.86 3.76 1.31
N CYS A 273 6.00 3.17 0.12
CA CYS A 273 5.30 1.99 -0.36
C CYS A 273 6.21 0.76 -0.40
N THR A 274 7.34 0.82 0.30
CA THR A 274 8.30 -0.26 0.51
C THR A 274 8.19 -0.85 1.92
N VAL A 275 8.93 -1.93 2.20
CA VAL A 275 9.01 -2.58 3.52
C VAL A 275 9.47 -1.62 4.64
N GLY A 276 10.26 -0.59 4.31
CA GLY A 276 10.61 0.46 5.25
C GLY A 276 9.40 1.21 5.79
N GLY A 277 8.39 1.43 4.94
CA GLY A 277 7.11 2.05 5.29
C GLY A 277 6.29 1.24 6.30
N VAL A 278 6.49 -0.08 6.36
CA VAL A 278 5.87 -0.97 7.38
C VAL A 278 6.46 -0.69 8.76
N CYS A 279 7.78 -0.59 8.85
CA CYS A 279 8.47 -0.33 10.11
C CYS A 279 8.11 1.06 10.66
N THR A 280 8.19 2.09 9.81
CA THR A 280 7.86 3.48 10.21
C THR A 280 6.36 3.67 10.45
N GLY A 281 5.52 2.88 9.78
CA GLY A 281 4.06 2.92 9.84
C GLY A 281 3.46 2.32 11.13
N LEU A 282 4.10 1.27 11.66
CA LEU A 282 3.63 0.54 12.86
C LEU A 282 4.50 0.75 14.09
N GLY A 283 5.71 1.29 13.93
CA GLY A 283 6.67 1.40 15.04
C GLY A 283 7.23 0.03 15.47
N ILE A 284 7.38 -0.89 14.51
CA ILE A 284 7.96 -2.23 14.75
C ILE A 284 9.41 -2.27 14.25
N PRO A 285 10.30 -3.06 14.89
CA PRO A 285 11.69 -3.15 14.48
C PRO A 285 11.83 -3.96 13.17
N PRO A 286 12.82 -3.66 12.30
CA PRO A 286 12.99 -4.36 11.03
C PRO A 286 13.13 -5.89 11.16
N ASN A 287 13.73 -6.36 12.26
CA ASN A 287 13.86 -7.80 12.52
C ASN A 287 12.54 -8.49 12.88
N SER A 288 11.41 -7.79 12.98
CA SER A 288 10.07 -8.37 13.13
C SER A 288 9.42 -8.71 11.79
N VAL A 289 9.91 -8.15 10.68
CA VAL A 289 9.44 -8.49 9.33
C VAL A 289 9.87 -9.92 9.00
N GLY A 290 8.92 -10.72 8.53
CA GLY A 290 9.10 -12.09 8.07
C GLY A 290 8.97 -12.17 6.55
N ASP A 291 7.98 -12.91 6.08
CA ASP A 291 7.72 -13.07 4.66
C ASP A 291 7.27 -11.75 4.01
N VAL A 292 7.96 -11.36 2.94
CA VAL A 292 7.56 -10.25 2.07
C VAL A 292 7.12 -10.82 0.73
N VAL A 293 5.84 -10.67 0.40
CA VAL A 293 5.19 -11.13 -0.82
C VAL A 293 5.05 -9.97 -1.80
N GLY A 294 5.74 -10.06 -2.93
CA GLY A 294 5.64 -9.08 -4.02
C GLY A 294 4.53 -9.44 -4.99
N ILE A 295 3.61 -8.51 -5.25
CA ILE A 295 2.53 -8.72 -6.22
C ILE A 295 2.96 -8.17 -7.57
N VAL A 296 3.11 -9.08 -8.54
CA VAL A 296 3.58 -8.83 -9.90
C VAL A 296 2.44 -9.12 -10.84
N LYS A 297 1.90 -8.11 -11.52
CA LYS A 297 0.97 -8.35 -12.63
C LYS A 297 1.74 -8.96 -13.81
N ALA A 298 1.14 -9.93 -14.52
CA ALA A 298 1.76 -10.62 -15.66
C ALA A 298 2.11 -9.70 -16.84
N TYR A 299 1.66 -8.44 -16.79
CA TYR A 299 2.04 -7.36 -17.68
C TYR A 299 2.10 -6.07 -16.84
N THR A 300 2.58 -4.98 -17.41
CA THR A 300 2.77 -3.74 -16.65
C THR A 300 1.66 -2.74 -16.96
N THR A 301 1.17 -2.06 -15.94
CA THR A 301 0.20 -0.97 -16.08
C THR A 301 0.65 0.26 -15.32
N ARG A 302 0.32 1.44 -15.84
CA ARG A 302 0.57 2.72 -15.18
C ARG A 302 -0.61 3.66 -15.34
N VAL A 303 -1.00 4.32 -14.25
CA VAL A 303 -1.96 5.43 -14.27
C VAL A 303 -1.18 6.76 -14.28
N GLY A 304 -1.60 7.68 -15.15
CA GLY A 304 -1.01 9.01 -15.22
C GLY A 304 0.26 9.12 -16.08
N SER A 305 0.89 10.28 -15.98
CA SER A 305 2.03 10.71 -16.78
C SER A 305 3.34 10.05 -16.32
N GLY A 306 4.40 10.23 -17.12
CA GLY A 306 5.79 9.83 -16.83
C GLY A 306 6.28 8.63 -17.65
N PRO A 307 7.57 8.29 -17.61
CA PRO A 307 8.18 7.35 -18.56
C PRO A 307 7.70 5.91 -18.33
N PHE A 308 7.43 5.17 -19.40
CA PHE A 308 6.98 3.78 -19.29
C PHE A 308 7.71 2.93 -20.35
N PRO A 309 8.90 2.39 -20.02
CA PRO A 309 9.79 1.77 -21.02
C PRO A 309 9.16 0.63 -21.82
N THR A 310 8.28 -0.14 -21.20
CA THR A 310 7.61 -1.29 -21.82
C THR A 310 6.23 -0.99 -22.40
N GLU A 311 5.82 0.28 -22.42
CA GLU A 311 4.51 0.70 -22.92
C GLU A 311 4.27 0.25 -24.37
N GLN A 312 3.06 -0.23 -24.64
CA GLN A 312 2.63 -0.64 -25.97
C GLN A 312 1.57 0.34 -26.50
N GLN A 313 2.00 1.37 -27.23
CA GLN A 313 1.12 2.33 -27.89
C GLN A 313 0.60 1.77 -29.24
N ASN A 314 0.08 0.55 -29.20
CA ASN A 314 -0.39 -0.21 -30.38
C ASN A 314 -1.55 -1.15 -29.97
N SER A 315 -1.95 -2.04 -30.88
CA SER A 315 -3.05 -2.98 -30.65
C SER A 315 -2.82 -3.94 -29.47
N ILE A 316 -1.57 -4.28 -29.13
CA ILE A 316 -1.24 -5.13 -27.97
C ILE A 316 -1.67 -4.43 -26.68
N GLY A 317 -1.23 -3.18 -26.49
CA GLY A 317 -1.58 -2.41 -25.29
C GLY A 317 -3.08 -2.14 -25.18
N GLN A 318 -3.75 -1.88 -26.31
CA GLN A 318 -5.22 -1.73 -26.34
C GLN A 318 -5.94 -3.04 -25.96
N THR A 319 -5.42 -4.18 -26.42
CA THR A 319 -5.97 -5.51 -26.08
C THR A 319 -5.82 -5.79 -24.58
N MET A 320 -4.61 -5.60 -24.03
CA MET A 320 -4.37 -5.74 -22.59
C MET A 320 -5.27 -4.81 -21.76
N GLN A 321 -5.43 -3.57 -22.20
CA GLN A 321 -6.27 -2.59 -21.51
C GLN A 321 -7.74 -3.03 -21.49
N LYS A 322 -8.26 -3.52 -22.62
CA LYS A 322 -9.65 -3.96 -22.77
C LYS A 322 -9.93 -5.23 -21.98
N VAL A 323 -9.13 -6.28 -22.17
CA VAL A 323 -9.31 -7.59 -21.54
C VAL A 323 -9.03 -7.52 -20.03
N GLY A 324 -8.00 -6.76 -19.64
CA GLY A 324 -7.63 -6.55 -18.23
C GLY A 324 -8.54 -5.60 -17.45
N HIS A 325 -9.55 -5.00 -18.11
CA HIS A 325 -10.40 -3.95 -17.54
C HIS A 325 -9.57 -2.83 -16.89
N GLU A 326 -8.57 -2.34 -17.61
CA GLU A 326 -7.58 -1.42 -17.06
C GLU A 326 -8.06 0.03 -17.11
N PHE A 327 -9.02 0.33 -16.23
CA PHE A 327 -9.50 1.67 -15.92
C PHE A 327 -9.48 1.89 -14.40
N GLY A 328 -9.15 3.12 -13.98
CA GLY A 328 -9.12 3.50 -12.57
C GLY A 328 -10.53 3.60 -12.00
N VAL A 329 -10.84 2.83 -10.96
CA VAL A 329 -12.17 2.82 -10.33
C VAL A 329 -12.50 4.15 -9.63
N THR A 330 -11.48 4.80 -9.05
CA THR A 330 -11.64 6.10 -8.38
C THR A 330 -11.54 7.28 -9.35
N THR A 331 -10.62 7.22 -10.31
CA THR A 331 -10.31 8.36 -11.20
C THR A 331 -11.03 8.33 -12.53
N GLY A 332 -11.58 7.17 -12.93
CA GLY A 332 -12.17 6.93 -14.25
C GLY A 332 -11.16 6.90 -15.41
N ARG A 333 -9.86 7.02 -15.13
CA ARG A 333 -8.83 7.15 -16.18
C ARG A 333 -8.42 5.79 -16.72
N LEU A 334 -8.24 5.71 -18.04
CA LEU A 334 -7.63 4.56 -18.69
C LEU A 334 -6.18 4.40 -18.23
N ARG A 335 -5.75 3.15 -17.97
CA ARG A 335 -4.36 2.86 -17.62
C ARG A 335 -3.56 2.59 -18.88
N ARG A 336 -2.34 3.10 -18.94
CA ARG A 336 -1.35 2.74 -19.95
C ARG A 336 -0.93 1.30 -19.71
N CYS A 337 -0.77 0.52 -20.77
CA CYS A 337 -0.47 -0.91 -20.70
C CYS A 337 0.80 -1.23 -21.49
N GLY A 338 1.58 -2.17 -20.98
CA GLY A 338 2.85 -2.58 -21.56
C GLY A 338 3.24 -3.99 -21.15
N TRP A 339 4.29 -4.52 -21.78
CA TRP A 339 4.82 -5.84 -21.44
C TRP A 339 5.30 -5.91 -19.99
N LEU A 340 5.48 -7.12 -19.46
CA LEU A 340 6.08 -7.30 -18.13
C LEU A 340 7.50 -6.72 -18.14
N ASP A 341 7.78 -5.89 -17.16
CA ASP A 341 9.08 -5.28 -16.96
C ASP A 341 9.74 -5.90 -15.72
N LEU A 342 10.75 -6.74 -15.92
CA LEU A 342 11.48 -7.36 -14.81
C LEU A 342 12.61 -6.46 -14.27
N MET A 343 12.97 -5.37 -14.96
CA MET A 343 13.92 -4.40 -14.40
C MET A 343 13.30 -3.67 -13.20
N ILE A 344 12.03 -3.26 -13.29
CA ILE A 344 11.33 -2.64 -12.15
C ILE A 344 11.01 -3.64 -11.03
N VAL A 345 10.71 -4.89 -11.37
CA VAL A 345 10.44 -5.93 -10.37
C VAL A 345 11.73 -6.34 -9.65
N LYS A 346 12.85 -6.46 -10.37
CA LYS A 346 14.19 -6.69 -9.77
C LYS A 346 14.59 -5.54 -8.87
N TYR A 347 14.38 -4.29 -9.29
CA TYR A 347 14.60 -3.12 -8.45
C TYR A 347 13.74 -3.16 -7.17
N SER A 348 12.45 -3.48 -7.32
CA SER A 348 11.55 -3.67 -6.17
C SER A 348 12.01 -4.81 -5.25
N HIS A 349 12.58 -5.87 -5.79
CA HIS A 349 13.16 -6.96 -5.00
C HIS A 349 14.37 -6.49 -4.19
N VAL A 350 15.29 -5.73 -4.78
CA VAL A 350 16.46 -5.18 -4.08
C VAL A 350 16.04 -4.32 -2.87
N LEU A 351 14.98 -3.52 -3.00
CA LEU A 351 14.50 -2.65 -1.93
C LEU A 351 13.74 -3.39 -0.82
N ASN A 352 12.97 -4.42 -1.18
CA ASN A 352 12.01 -5.05 -0.28
C ASN A 352 12.41 -6.44 0.20
N ASN A 353 13.48 -7.02 -0.36
CA ASN A 353 13.91 -8.39 -0.12
C ASN A 353 12.75 -9.39 -0.23
N LEU A 354 12.09 -9.43 -1.40
CA LEU A 354 10.92 -10.27 -1.63
C LEU A 354 11.27 -11.74 -1.40
N THR A 355 10.58 -12.37 -0.45
CA THR A 355 10.72 -13.80 -0.13
C THR A 355 9.97 -14.70 -1.12
N SER A 356 8.94 -14.14 -1.75
CA SER A 356 8.16 -14.79 -2.81
C SER A 356 7.39 -13.73 -3.60
N ILE A 357 6.88 -14.13 -4.76
CA ILE A 357 5.97 -13.31 -5.55
C ILE A 357 4.65 -14.02 -5.84
N ALA A 358 3.62 -13.22 -6.08
CA ALA A 358 2.38 -13.66 -6.67
C ALA A 358 2.24 -13.03 -8.06
N VAL A 359 2.15 -13.86 -9.09
CA VAL A 359 1.89 -13.40 -10.47
C VAL A 359 0.39 -13.29 -10.66
N THR A 360 -0.14 -12.11 -10.96
CA THR A 360 -1.57 -11.89 -11.10
C THR A 360 -1.97 -11.58 -12.54
N LYS A 361 -3.26 -11.78 -12.85
CA LYS A 361 -3.84 -11.49 -14.17
C LYS A 361 -3.13 -12.22 -15.31
N LEU A 362 -2.72 -13.47 -15.09
CA LEU A 362 -2.09 -14.29 -16.12
C LEU A 362 -3.07 -14.56 -17.28
N ASP A 363 -4.35 -14.71 -16.96
CA ASP A 363 -5.47 -14.92 -17.89
C ASP A 363 -5.62 -13.81 -18.94
N ILE A 364 -5.08 -12.63 -18.68
CA ILE A 364 -5.13 -11.50 -19.62
C ILE A 364 -4.16 -11.70 -20.80
N LEU A 365 -3.18 -12.60 -20.65
CA LEU A 365 -2.24 -12.96 -21.71
C LEU A 365 -2.73 -14.15 -22.55
N ASP A 366 -3.88 -14.74 -22.22
CA ASP A 366 -4.51 -15.76 -23.04
C ASP A 366 -4.82 -15.18 -24.44
N GLY A 367 -4.51 -15.95 -25.49
CA GLY A 367 -4.78 -15.58 -26.88
C GLY A 367 -3.70 -14.75 -27.56
N PHE A 368 -2.61 -14.38 -26.88
CA PHE A 368 -1.45 -13.79 -27.53
C PHE A 368 -0.60 -14.87 -28.23
N ASP A 369 -0.14 -14.59 -29.44
CA ASP A 369 0.76 -15.49 -30.19
C ASP A 369 2.18 -15.46 -29.62
N GLU A 370 2.65 -14.26 -29.25
CA GLU A 370 3.94 -14.01 -28.62
C GLU A 370 3.78 -13.06 -27.44
N ILE A 371 4.58 -13.29 -26.41
CA ILE A 371 4.64 -12.47 -25.20
C ILE A 371 6.08 -12.02 -25.01
N LYS A 372 6.28 -10.75 -24.67
CA LYS A 372 7.61 -10.20 -24.39
C LYS A 372 7.77 -9.88 -22.90
N ILE A 373 9.00 -10.02 -22.42
CA ILE A 373 9.42 -9.63 -21.07
C ILE A 373 10.61 -8.70 -21.20
N GLY A 374 10.51 -7.47 -20.69
CA GLY A 374 11.64 -6.55 -20.61
C GLY A 374 12.59 -6.99 -19.50
N VAL A 375 13.85 -7.28 -19.83
CA VAL A 375 14.80 -7.90 -18.88
C VAL A 375 16.03 -7.05 -18.59
N ALA A 376 16.34 -6.07 -19.44
CA ALA A 376 17.42 -5.13 -19.23
C ALA A 376 17.12 -3.79 -19.90
N TYR A 377 17.74 -2.74 -19.40
CA TYR A 377 17.72 -1.41 -20.02
C TYR A 377 19.10 -1.07 -20.54
N LYS A 378 19.16 -0.48 -21.73
CA LYS A 378 20.35 0.14 -22.30
C LYS A 378 20.16 1.63 -22.41
N HIS A 379 21.18 2.40 -22.06
CA HIS A 379 21.24 3.83 -22.31
C HIS A 379 22.59 4.16 -22.96
N ASN A 380 22.58 4.84 -24.10
CA ASN A 380 23.78 5.12 -24.89
C ASN A 380 24.64 3.86 -25.16
N GLY A 381 24.00 2.76 -25.54
CA GLY A 381 24.64 1.48 -25.84
C GLY A 381 25.17 0.70 -24.64
N LYS A 382 25.02 1.21 -23.41
CA LYS A 382 25.48 0.54 -22.18
C LYS A 382 24.30 -0.01 -21.37
N THR A 383 24.41 -1.27 -20.96
CA THR A 383 23.43 -1.88 -20.06
C THR A 383 23.48 -1.22 -18.69
N LEU A 384 22.34 -0.76 -18.20
CA LEU A 384 22.20 -0.21 -16.86
C LEU A 384 22.19 -1.36 -15.83
N PRO A 385 22.89 -1.22 -14.69
CA PRO A 385 22.94 -2.27 -13.68
C PRO A 385 21.60 -2.44 -12.95
N LEU A 386 20.81 -1.36 -12.86
CA LEU A 386 19.53 -1.31 -12.16
C LEU A 386 18.68 -0.15 -12.71
N PHE A 387 17.45 -0.03 -12.22
CA PHE A 387 16.52 1.05 -12.58
C PHE A 387 17.12 2.45 -12.33
N PRO A 388 17.11 3.36 -13.32
CA PRO A 388 17.67 4.70 -13.17
C PRO A 388 16.74 5.64 -12.40
N ALA A 389 17.31 6.52 -11.58
CA ALA A 389 16.54 7.55 -10.87
C ALA A 389 16.14 8.75 -11.76
N SER A 390 16.94 9.10 -12.77
CA SER A 390 16.62 10.19 -13.71
C SER A 390 15.54 9.76 -14.68
N LEU A 391 14.49 10.60 -14.79
CA LEU A 391 13.40 10.37 -15.73
C LEU A 391 13.81 10.63 -17.18
N GLU A 392 14.80 11.51 -17.39
CA GLU A 392 15.39 11.77 -18.70
C GLU A 392 16.06 10.49 -19.21
N ILE A 393 16.95 9.89 -18.39
CA ILE A 393 17.57 8.60 -18.71
C ILE A 393 16.49 7.54 -18.92
N LEU A 394 15.51 7.43 -18.02
CA LEU A 394 14.44 6.44 -18.11
C LEU A 394 13.58 6.60 -19.38
N SER A 395 13.43 7.81 -19.91
CA SER A 395 12.66 8.08 -21.14
C SER A 395 13.40 7.66 -22.41
N GLU A 396 14.73 7.56 -22.32
CA GLU A 396 15.62 7.27 -23.44
C GLU A 396 16.11 5.82 -23.43
N VAL A 397 15.73 5.01 -22.44
CA VAL A 397 16.22 3.62 -22.38
C VAL A 397 15.68 2.79 -23.53
N GLU A 398 16.56 2.00 -24.11
CA GLU A 398 16.20 0.89 -24.99
C GLU A 398 15.98 -0.35 -24.13
N VAL A 399 14.81 -1.00 -24.28
CA VAL A 399 14.48 -2.20 -23.53
C VAL A 399 14.93 -3.44 -24.30
N ASP A 400 15.76 -4.27 -23.67
CA ASP A 400 16.05 -5.62 -24.15
C ASP A 400 14.91 -6.55 -23.73
N TYR A 401 14.33 -7.24 -24.71
CA TYR A 401 13.22 -8.17 -24.49
C TYR A 401 13.64 -9.63 -24.67
N VAL A 402 13.08 -10.50 -23.82
CA VAL A 402 12.95 -11.93 -24.12
C VAL A 402 11.57 -12.16 -24.73
N THR A 403 11.52 -12.68 -25.96
CA THR A 403 10.28 -13.10 -26.60
C THR A 403 10.01 -14.57 -26.26
N MET A 404 8.78 -14.87 -25.88
CA MET A 404 8.30 -16.20 -25.55
C MET A 404 7.06 -16.54 -26.39
N PRO A 405 6.85 -17.80 -26.76
CA PRO A 405 5.60 -18.21 -27.37
C PRO A 405 4.45 -18.01 -26.37
N GLY A 406 3.35 -17.42 -26.83
CA GLY A 406 2.14 -17.28 -26.03
C GLY A 406 1.32 -18.57 -26.01
N TRP A 407 0.05 -18.47 -25.61
CA TRP A 407 -0.86 -19.60 -25.55
C TRP A 407 -2.29 -19.18 -25.90
N SER A 408 -2.99 -20.02 -26.64
CA SER A 408 -4.36 -19.74 -27.10
C SER A 408 -5.44 -20.38 -26.22
N VAL A 409 -5.05 -21.17 -25.20
CA VAL A 409 -5.99 -21.89 -24.33
C VAL A 409 -6.33 -21.02 -23.13
N PRO A 410 -7.62 -20.83 -22.80
CA PRO A 410 -8.04 -20.10 -21.61
C PRO A 410 -7.50 -20.71 -20.32
N THR A 411 -6.96 -19.87 -19.44
CA THR A 411 -6.40 -20.26 -18.14
C THR A 411 -7.35 -19.98 -16.97
N SER A 412 -8.49 -19.34 -17.22
CA SER A 412 -9.37 -18.82 -16.17
C SER A 412 -9.94 -19.88 -15.22
N GLU A 413 -10.08 -21.11 -15.71
CA GLU A 413 -10.57 -22.26 -14.93
C GLU A 413 -9.47 -23.14 -14.33
N CYS A 414 -8.19 -22.86 -14.59
CA CYS A 414 -7.09 -23.60 -14.00
C CYS A 414 -7.07 -23.41 -12.47
N ARG A 415 -6.88 -24.51 -11.72
CA ARG A 415 -6.82 -24.49 -10.24
C ARG A 415 -5.55 -25.11 -9.69
N ARG A 416 -4.82 -25.87 -10.50
CA ARG A 416 -3.51 -26.45 -10.19
C ARG A 416 -2.48 -26.01 -11.21
N TYR A 417 -1.21 -26.07 -10.83
CA TYR A 417 -0.12 -25.67 -11.72
C TYR A 417 -0.08 -26.49 -13.01
N GLU A 418 -0.37 -27.79 -12.91
CA GLU A 418 -0.36 -28.73 -14.03
C GLU A 418 -1.51 -28.49 -15.02
N ASP A 419 -2.56 -27.77 -14.59
CA ASP A 419 -3.69 -27.41 -15.45
C ASP A 419 -3.31 -26.29 -16.42
N LEU A 420 -2.22 -25.54 -16.15
CA LEU A 420 -1.76 -24.46 -17.01
C LEU A 420 -1.13 -25.00 -18.31
N PRO A 421 -1.36 -24.34 -19.45
CA PRO A 421 -0.65 -24.62 -20.70
C PRO A 421 0.87 -24.59 -20.49
N VAL A 422 1.59 -25.43 -21.25
CA VAL A 422 3.06 -25.53 -21.14
C VAL A 422 3.73 -24.15 -21.29
N ASN A 423 3.27 -23.32 -22.24
CA ASN A 423 3.84 -21.99 -22.46
C ASN A 423 3.54 -21.02 -21.30
N ALA A 424 2.37 -21.13 -20.65
CA ALA A 424 2.05 -20.37 -19.44
C ALA A 424 2.96 -20.76 -18.27
N ARG A 425 3.21 -22.07 -18.09
CA ARG A 425 4.18 -22.56 -17.09
C ARG A 425 5.60 -22.09 -17.41
N ASN A 426 6.01 -22.13 -18.68
CA ASN A 426 7.31 -21.61 -19.10
C ASN A 426 7.46 -20.13 -18.82
N TYR A 427 6.41 -19.32 -19.03
CA TYR A 427 6.38 -17.91 -18.69
C TYR A 427 6.63 -17.67 -17.19
N ILE A 428 5.91 -18.39 -16.32
CA ILE A 428 6.10 -18.34 -14.86
C ILE A 428 7.52 -18.79 -14.46
N ASN A 429 8.02 -19.88 -15.03
CA ASN A 429 9.39 -20.35 -14.80
C ASN A 429 10.43 -19.33 -15.22
N LYS A 430 10.25 -18.65 -16.36
CA LYS A 430 11.17 -17.62 -16.85
C LYS A 430 11.22 -16.41 -15.91
N ILE A 431 10.08 -16.00 -15.35
CA ILE A 431 10.03 -14.95 -14.32
C ILE A 431 10.87 -15.36 -13.09
N GLN A 432 10.68 -16.57 -12.58
CA GLN A 432 11.45 -17.09 -11.44
C GLN A 432 12.95 -17.18 -11.73
N GLU A 433 13.32 -17.67 -12.91
CA GLU A 433 14.71 -17.78 -13.36
C GLU A 433 15.40 -16.42 -13.42
N ILE A 434 14.72 -15.38 -13.91
CA ILE A 434 15.32 -14.04 -14.03
C ILE A 434 15.38 -13.34 -12.66
N LEU A 435 14.32 -13.44 -11.86
CA LEU A 435 14.25 -12.75 -10.56
C LEU A 435 15.02 -13.47 -9.46
N GLN A 436 15.21 -14.78 -9.57
CA GLN A 436 15.70 -15.65 -8.49
C GLN A 436 14.83 -15.57 -7.22
N VAL A 437 13.52 -15.34 -7.40
CA VAL A 437 12.50 -15.29 -6.33
C VAL A 437 11.38 -16.28 -6.67
N PRO A 438 10.96 -17.14 -5.73
CA PRO A 438 9.93 -18.14 -6.00
C PRO A 438 8.56 -17.49 -6.20
N VAL A 439 7.82 -18.01 -7.17
CA VAL A 439 6.38 -17.73 -7.32
C VAL A 439 5.65 -18.68 -6.38
N LYS A 440 4.76 -18.14 -5.53
CA LYS A 440 3.90 -18.94 -4.64
C LYS A 440 2.44 -18.93 -5.08
N TRP A 441 2.03 -17.92 -5.83
CA TRP A 441 0.64 -17.77 -6.27
C TRP A 441 0.56 -17.30 -7.72
N ILE A 442 -0.42 -17.83 -8.45
CA ILE A 442 -0.75 -17.41 -9.82
C ILE A 442 -2.24 -17.07 -9.89
N GLY A 443 -2.57 -15.81 -10.14
CA GLY A 443 -3.93 -15.35 -10.36
C GLY A 443 -4.34 -15.50 -11.83
N VAL A 444 -5.42 -16.25 -12.05
CA VAL A 444 -5.99 -16.55 -13.38
C VAL A 444 -7.44 -16.06 -13.47
N GLY A 445 -7.75 -14.89 -12.89
CA GLY A 445 -9.09 -14.31 -12.98
C GLY A 445 -9.51 -13.53 -11.75
N GLN A 446 -10.77 -13.08 -11.74
CA GLN A 446 -11.28 -12.18 -10.68
C GLN A 446 -11.81 -12.90 -9.45
N SER A 447 -12.40 -14.09 -9.61
CA SER A 447 -12.95 -14.87 -8.48
C SER A 447 -11.88 -15.14 -7.42
N ARG A 448 -12.28 -15.14 -6.15
CA ARG A 448 -11.42 -15.54 -5.02
C ARG A 448 -10.78 -16.92 -5.23
N THR A 449 -11.49 -17.86 -5.86
CA THR A 449 -10.99 -19.21 -6.14
C THR A 449 -10.05 -19.29 -7.36
N ALA A 450 -9.98 -18.26 -8.19
CA ALA A 450 -9.13 -18.22 -9.38
C ALA A 450 -7.67 -17.87 -9.05
N ILE A 451 -7.11 -18.54 -8.04
CA ILE A 451 -5.71 -18.40 -7.63
C ILE A 451 -5.11 -19.79 -7.42
N ILE A 452 -4.06 -20.09 -8.16
CA ILE A 452 -3.29 -21.33 -8.05
C ILE A 452 -2.21 -21.10 -6.99
N LYS A 453 -2.11 -22.01 -6.02
CA LYS A 453 -1.04 -22.02 -5.02
C LYS A 453 0.00 -23.07 -5.44
N LEU A 454 1.28 -22.68 -5.45
CA LEU A 454 2.41 -23.55 -5.81
C LEU A 454 3.01 -24.27 -4.60
#